data_AF-A0A816GN17-F1
#
_entry.id   AF-A0A816GN17-F1
#
_cell.length_a   1.000
_cell.length_b   1.000
_cell.length_c   1.000
_cell.angle_alpha   90.00
_cell.angle_beta   90.00
_cell.angle_gamma   90.00
#
_symmetry.space_group_name_H-M   'P 1'
#
loop_
_entity.id
_entity.type
_entity.pdbx_description
1 polymer ?
#
loop_
_entity_poly.entity_id
_entity_poly.type
_entity_poly.pdbx_seq_one_letter_code
_entity_poly.pdbx_strand_id
1 'polypeptide(L)'
;NFDERLRELEDIRCECEQSRTLSRDIYATETYKIVSEEHSITIKMPDIEQRLENYDLIPLFGYDLIKHCSKRKGTLVAYPIEICIRLLENSLNEEGLFRIAP
;
A
#
# COMPACT_ATOMS: atom_id res chain seq x y z
N ASN A 1 -28.18 -46.67 -22.31
CA ASN A 1 -28.86 -46.44 -21.02
C ASN A 1 -29.22 -44.95 -20.95
N PHE A 2 -30.48 -44.58 -21.14
CA PHE A 2 -30.90 -43.17 -21.27
C PHE A 2 -30.85 -42.43 -19.93
N ASP A 3 -31.23 -43.11 -18.85
CA ASP A 3 -31.23 -42.56 -17.47
C ASP A 3 -29.84 -42.18 -16.97
N GLU A 4 -28.81 -42.90 -17.43
CA GLU A 4 -27.42 -42.63 -17.05
C GLU A 4 -26.92 -41.32 -17.66
N ARG A 5 -27.20 -41.09 -18.95
CA ARG A 5 -26.89 -39.81 -19.61
C ARG A 5 -27.70 -38.65 -19.04
N LEU A 6 -28.92 -38.90 -18.58
CA LEU A 6 -29.74 -37.85 -17.94
C LEU A 6 -29.12 -37.42 -16.60
N ARG A 7 -28.67 -38.37 -15.77
CA ARG A 7 -27.95 -38.08 -14.52
C ARG A 7 -26.66 -37.32 -14.77
N GLU A 8 -25.85 -37.75 -15.74
CA GLU A 8 -24.61 -37.04 -16.11
C GLU A 8 -24.87 -35.58 -16.50
N LEU A 9 -25.94 -35.32 -17.27
CA LEU A 9 -26.31 -33.96 -17.67
C LEU A 9 -26.79 -33.10 -16.48
N GLU A 10 -27.48 -33.70 -15.51
CA GLU A 10 -27.88 -33.00 -14.29
C GLU A 10 -26.69 -32.67 -13.40
N ASP A 11 -25.73 -33.58 -13.28
CA ASP A 11 -24.48 -33.35 -12.54
C ASP A 11 -23.66 -32.20 -13.17
N ILE A 12 -23.48 -32.22 -14.50
CA ILE A 12 -22.81 -31.14 -15.23
C ILE A 12 -23.51 -29.80 -15.03
N ARG A 13 -24.86 -29.79 -15.04
CA ARG A 13 -25.63 -28.56 -14.79
C ARG A 13 -25.38 -28.04 -13.37
N CYS A 14 -25.44 -28.91 -12.37
CA CYS A 14 -25.17 -28.57 -10.98
C CYS A 14 -23.75 -28.02 -10.79
N GLU A 15 -22.74 -28.66 -11.36
CA GLU A 15 -21.36 -28.18 -11.33
C GLU A 15 -21.19 -26.81 -11.99
N CYS A 16 -21.85 -26.59 -13.14
CA CYS A 16 -21.86 -25.29 -13.81
C CYS A 16 -22.51 -24.18 -12.96
N GLU A 17 -23.61 -24.48 -12.28
CA GLU A 17 -24.29 -23.54 -11.39
C GLU A 17 -23.46 -23.21 -10.16
N GLN A 18 -22.80 -24.20 -9.56
CA GLN A 18 -21.87 -24.02 -8.45
C GLN A 18 -20.66 -23.18 -8.87
N SER A 19 -20.06 -23.49 -10.03
CA SER A 19 -18.93 -22.74 -10.58
C SER A 19 -19.29 -21.27 -10.83
N ARG A 20 -20.49 -21.00 -11.37
CA ARG A 20 -20.99 -19.62 -11.55
C ARG A 20 -21.21 -18.90 -10.23
N THR A 21 -21.73 -19.58 -9.22
CA THR A 21 -21.96 -19.01 -7.90
C THR A 21 -20.63 -18.64 -7.25
N LEU A 22 -19.68 -19.58 -7.23
CA LEU A 22 -18.33 -19.34 -6.74
C LEU A 22 -17.64 -18.16 -7.45
N SER A 23 -17.76 -18.09 -8.78
CA SER A 23 -17.18 -16.98 -9.55
C SER A 23 -17.76 -15.62 -9.15
N ARG A 24 -19.07 -15.56 -8.89
CA ARG A 24 -19.73 -14.32 -8.43
C ARG A 24 -19.28 -13.94 -7.01
N ASP A 25 -19.16 -14.91 -6.12
CA ASP A 25 -18.74 -14.66 -4.74
C ASP A 25 -17.28 -14.16 -4.67
N ILE A 26 -16.40 -14.75 -5.48
CA ILE A 26 -15.00 -14.28 -5.63
C ILE A 26 -14.99 -12.85 -6.16
N TYR A 27 -15.74 -12.57 -7.23
CA TYR A 27 -15.80 -11.23 -7.81
C TYR A 27 -16.33 -10.19 -6.81
N ALA A 28 -17.41 -10.51 -6.10
CA ALA A 28 -17.98 -9.62 -5.10
C ALA A 28 -16.98 -9.35 -3.98
N THR A 29 -16.33 -10.39 -3.46
CA THR A 29 -15.32 -10.28 -2.40
C THR A 29 -14.18 -9.37 -2.82
N GLU A 30 -13.65 -9.56 -4.03
CA GLU A 30 -12.54 -8.74 -4.52
C GLU A 30 -12.95 -7.29 -4.77
N THR A 31 -14.17 -7.08 -5.31
CA THR A 31 -14.73 -5.74 -5.48
C THR A 31 -14.86 -5.02 -4.13
N TYR A 32 -15.36 -5.71 -3.10
CA TYR A 32 -15.47 -5.12 -1.75
C TYR A 32 -14.11 -4.77 -1.14
N LYS A 33 -13.07 -5.59 -1.37
CA LYS A 33 -11.71 -5.26 -0.92
C LYS A 33 -11.21 -3.98 -1.58
N ILE A 34 -11.35 -3.88 -2.90
CA ILE A 34 -10.92 -2.68 -3.66
C ILE A 34 -11.63 -1.44 -3.14
N VAL A 35 -12.96 -1.50 -2.99
CA VAL A 35 -13.75 -0.37 -2.47
C VAL A 35 -13.34 0.00 -1.04
N SER A 36 -13.05 -0.99 -0.20
CA SER A 36 -12.56 -0.75 1.17
C SER A 36 -11.20 -0.05 1.20
N GLU A 37 -10.27 -0.49 0.35
CA GLU A 37 -8.95 0.13 0.21
C GLU A 37 -9.04 1.54 -0.36
N GLU A 38 -9.83 1.74 -1.42
CA GLU A 38 -10.12 3.04 -2.02
C GLU A 38 -10.72 4.00 -0.99
N HIS A 39 -11.66 3.52 -0.18
CA HIS A 39 -12.26 4.31 0.90
C HIS A 39 -11.22 4.69 1.96
N SER A 40 -10.35 3.75 2.36
CA SER A 40 -9.27 4.03 3.31
C SER A 40 -8.31 5.10 2.80
N ILE A 41 -7.96 5.05 1.51
CA ILE A 41 -7.11 6.05 0.87
C ILE A 41 -7.82 7.40 0.83
N THR A 42 -9.08 7.42 0.38
CA THR A 42 -9.89 8.63 0.25
C THR A 42 -10.04 9.36 1.59
N ILE A 43 -10.21 8.63 2.69
CA ILE A 43 -10.29 9.24 4.03
C ILE A 43 -8.96 9.85 4.46
N LYS A 44 -7.83 9.24 4.10
CA LYS A 44 -6.50 9.70 4.52
C LYS A 44 -5.94 10.81 3.65
N MET A 45 -6.39 10.95 2.40
CA MET A 45 -5.87 11.94 1.46
C MET A 45 -5.94 13.38 1.98
N PRO A 46 -7.07 13.87 2.54
CA PRO A 46 -7.15 15.23 3.06
C PRO A 46 -6.12 15.55 4.14
N ASP A 47 -5.85 14.59 5.05
CA ASP A 47 -4.83 14.76 6.10
C ASP A 47 -3.42 14.83 5.51
N ILE A 48 -3.17 14.07 4.44
CA ILE A 48 -1.89 14.09 3.71
C ILE A 48 -1.73 15.42 2.96
N GLU A 49 -2.76 15.87 2.25
CA GLU A 49 -2.79 17.15 1.54
C GLU A 49 -2.58 18.32 2.50
N GLN A 50 -3.31 18.36 3.61
CA GLN A 50 -3.14 19.38 4.65
C GLN A 50 -1.71 19.39 5.21
N ARG A 51 -1.09 18.23 5.40
CA ARG A 51 0.30 18.15 5.86
C ARG A 51 1.30 18.64 4.83
N LEU A 52 1.02 18.43 3.54
CA LEU A 52 1.86 18.91 2.43
C LEU A 52 1.73 20.43 2.27
N GLU A 53 0.52 20.98 2.39
CA GLU A 53 0.29 22.44 2.33
C GLU A 53 1.00 23.18 3.47
N ASN A 54 1.10 22.56 4.65
CA ASN A 54 1.81 23.13 5.81
C ASN A 54 3.30 22.75 5.86
N TYR A 55 3.83 22.09 4.83
CA TYR A 55 5.19 21.55 4.85
C TYR A 55 6.27 22.63 4.96
N ASP A 56 6.09 23.77 4.27
CA ASP A 56 7.03 24.89 4.30
C ASP A 56 7.19 25.54 5.68
N LEU A 57 6.28 25.24 6.62
CA LEU A 57 6.32 25.75 7.99
C LEU A 57 7.08 24.86 8.97
N ILE A 58 7.54 23.67 8.54
CA ILE A 58 8.30 22.75 9.39
C ILE A 58 9.79 22.96 9.14
N PRO A 59 10.51 23.72 9.99
CA PRO A 59 11.96 23.86 9.82
C PRO A 59 12.61 22.47 9.91
N LEU A 60 13.33 22.09 8.84
CA LEU A 60 14.09 20.84 8.77
C LEU A 60 15.51 21.02 9.35
N PHE A 61 16.11 22.18 9.08
CA PHE A 61 17.43 22.55 9.57
C PHE A 61 17.29 23.50 10.76
N GLY A 62 18.15 23.32 11.78
CA GLY A 62 18.10 24.11 13.01
C GLY A 62 16.93 23.79 13.95
N TYR A 63 16.08 22.81 13.61
CA TYR A 63 15.05 22.31 14.50
C TYR A 63 15.61 21.26 15.47
N ASP A 64 15.05 21.22 16.67
CA ASP A 64 15.50 20.31 17.72
C ASP A 64 15.29 18.84 17.31
N LEU A 65 16.35 18.04 17.43
CA LEU A 65 16.35 16.64 17.02
C LEU A 65 15.37 15.79 17.84
N ILE A 66 15.25 16.05 19.15
CA ILE A 66 14.32 15.31 20.02
C ILE A 66 12.88 15.57 19.59
N LYS A 67 12.53 16.82 19.24
CA LYS A 67 11.22 17.16 18.68
C LYS A 67 10.95 16.51 17.32
N HIS A 68 11.96 16.32 16.47
CA HIS A 68 11.80 15.56 15.24
C HIS A 68 11.46 14.10 15.52
N CYS A 69 12.21 13.45 16.41
CA CYS A 69 12.04 12.03 16.70
C CYS A 69 10.77 11.74 17.50
N SER A 70 10.34 12.64 18.40
CA SER A 70 9.13 12.44 19.22
C SER A 70 7.84 12.38 18.41
N LYS A 71 7.82 12.98 17.22
CA LYS A 71 6.68 12.91 16.28
C LYS A 71 6.62 11.59 15.51
N ARG A 72 7.60 10.69 15.68
CA ARG A 72 7.71 9.44 14.93
C ARG A 72 7.43 8.25 15.84
N LYS A 73 6.73 7.25 15.29
CA LYS A 73 6.51 5.97 15.95
C LYS A 73 7.46 4.93 15.36
N GLY A 74 8.10 4.13 16.22
CA GLY A 74 8.89 2.98 15.81
C GLY A 74 10.29 3.25 15.27
N THR A 75 10.80 4.49 15.36
CA THR A 75 12.16 4.83 14.94
C THR A 75 12.72 5.99 15.75
N LEU A 76 14.03 5.96 16.01
CA LEU A 76 14.79 7.03 16.65
C LEU A 76 15.46 7.98 15.64
N VAL A 77 15.30 7.72 14.35
CA VAL A 77 15.91 8.50 13.27
C VAL A 77 14.95 9.62 12.88
N ALA A 78 15.45 10.86 12.76
CA ALA A 78 14.64 11.96 12.27
C ALA A 78 14.21 11.71 10.82
N TYR A 79 12.99 12.12 10.46
CA TYR A 79 12.42 11.85 9.13
C TYR A 79 13.33 12.29 7.97
N PRO A 80 13.95 13.49 7.98
CA PRO A 80 14.84 13.90 6.89
C PRO A 80 16.07 12.99 6.74
N ILE A 81 16.64 12.54 7.86
CA ILE A 81 17.79 11.64 7.87
C ILE A 81 17.42 10.27 7.28
N GLU A 82 16.25 9.73 7.67
CA GLU A 82 15.77 8.46 7.12
C GLU A 82 15.53 8.52 5.62
N ILE A 83 14.99 9.64 5.12
CA ILE A 83 14.80 9.84 3.67
C ILE A 83 16.14 9.88 2.96
N CYS A 84 17.13 10.61 3.48
CA CYS A 84 18.47 10.60 2.89
C CYS A 84 19.07 9.18 2.85
N ILE A 85 18.95 8.41 3.93
CA ILE A 85 19.44 7.02 3.97
C ILE A 85 18.80 6.17 2.87
N ARG A 86 17.47 6.24 2.70
CA ARG A 86 16.79 5.49 1.62
C ARG A 86 17.24 5.91 0.23
N LEU A 87 17.41 7.21 -0.01
CA LEU A 87 17.87 7.72 -1.30
C LEU A 87 19.32 7.29 -1.60
N LEU A 88 20.13 7.10 -0.56
CA LEU A 88 21.51 6.64 -0.66
C LEU A 88 21.63 5.16 -1.01
N GLU A 89 20.60 4.34 -0.81
CA GLU A 89 20.64 2.88 -1.07
C GLU A 89 21.10 2.57 -2.51
N ASN A 90 20.76 3.42 -3.48
CA ASN A 90 21.14 3.25 -4.88
C ASN A 90 22.57 3.73 -5.20
N SER A 91 23.22 4.44 -4.28
CA SER A 91 24.50 5.14 -4.52
C SER A 91 25.64 4.65 -3.60
N LEU A 92 25.44 3.56 -2.86
CA LEU A 92 26.42 3.03 -1.91
C LEU A 92 27.76 2.61 -2.56
N ASN A 93 27.76 2.36 -3.87
CA ASN A 93 28.94 1.96 -4.62
C ASN A 93 29.72 3.15 -5.22
N GLU A 94 29.28 4.39 -4.97
CA GLU A 94 29.92 5.58 -5.51
C GLU A 94 31.28 5.86 -4.83
N GLU A 95 32.35 5.96 -5.61
CA GLU A 95 33.68 6.25 -5.08
C GLU A 95 33.73 7.67 -4.51
N GLY A 96 34.10 7.81 -3.24
CA GLY A 96 34.16 9.11 -2.59
C GLY A 96 32.78 9.69 -2.23
N LEU A 97 31.77 8.84 -2.06
CA LEU A 97 30.48 9.21 -1.47
C LEU A 97 30.70 10.04 -0.19
N PHE A 98 30.00 11.17 -0.10
CA PHE A 98 30.16 12.21 0.94
C PHE A 98 31.49 12.97 0.99
N ARG A 99 32.49 12.61 0.17
CA ARG A 99 33.77 13.34 0.06
C ARG A 99 33.75 14.37 -1.06
N ILE A 100 33.13 14.04 -2.19
CA ILE A 100 33.05 14.91 -3.36
C ILE A 100 31.78 15.77 -3.21
N ALA A 101 31.95 17.09 -3.25
CA ALA A 101 30.80 17.98 -3.35
C ALA A 101 30.21 17.89 -4.77
N PRO A 102 28.88 17.92 -4.92
CA PRO A 102 28.23 17.93 -6.23
C PRO A 102 28.63 19.14 -7.08
#